data_AF-A0A843C1C4-F1
#
_entry.id   AF-A0A843C1C4-F1
#
_cell.length_a   1.000
_cell.length_b   1.000
_cell.length_c   1.000
_cell.angle_alpha   90.00
_cell.angle_beta   90.00
_cell.angle_gamma   90.00
#
_symmetry.space_group_name_H-M   'P 1'
#
loop_
_entity.id
_entity.type
_entity.pdbx_description
1 polymer ?
#
loop_
_entity_poly.entity_id
_entity_poly.type
_entity_poly.pdbx_seq_one_letter_code
_entity_poly.pdbx_strand_id
1 'polypeptide(L)' 'MPGEDNVIYIGNKPVMSYVLAVVTQFNNGLSEEVVIKARGRAISRAVDTAEVVKNKFMPGVEVKDIKIGTEVLTGEGG' A
#
# COMPACT_ATOMS: atom_id res chain seq x y z
N MET A 1 4.79 16.34 -0.56
CA MET A 1 3.72 15.32 -0.66
C MET A 1 4.26 14.21 -1.52
N PRO A 2 4.05 12.93 -1.20
CA PRO A 2 4.36 11.84 -2.13
C PRO A 2 3.63 12.13 -3.44
N GLY A 3 4.32 12.06 -4.58
CA GLY A 3 3.66 12.17 -5.89
C GLY A 3 2.65 11.04 -6.04
N GLU A 4 1.54 11.25 -6.76
CA GLU A 4 0.49 10.22 -6.92
C GLU A 4 1.03 8.88 -7.48
N ASP A 5 2.18 8.93 -8.15
CA ASP A 5 2.86 7.80 -8.77
C ASP A 5 3.40 6.74 -7.77
N ASN A 6 3.55 7.07 -6.48
CA ASN A 6 4.10 6.13 -5.48
C ASN A 6 3.04 5.52 -4.53
N VAL A 7 1.75 5.69 -4.86
CA VAL A 7 0.64 5.22 -4.02
C VAL A 7 0.03 3.94 -4.60
N ILE A 8 -0.12 2.91 -3.76
CA ILE A 8 -0.81 1.66 -4.09
C ILE A 8 -2.10 1.55 -3.27
N TYR A 9 -3.23 1.55 -3.97
CA TYR A 9 -4.55 1.39 -3.37
C TYR A 9 -4.94 -0.08 -3.22
N ILE A 10 -5.19 -0.51 -1.99
CA ILE A 10 -5.62 -1.87 -1.68
C ILE A 10 -7.15 -1.96 -1.75
N GLY A 11 -7.60 -2.79 -2.69
CA GLY A 11 -8.99 -3.18 -2.91
C GLY A 11 -9.11 -4.70 -2.86
N ASN A 12 -9.97 -5.29 -3.68
CA ASN A 12 -10.36 -6.71 -3.57
C ASN A 12 -9.44 -7.71 -4.32
N LYS A 13 -8.30 -7.29 -4.88
CA LYS A 13 -7.38 -8.23 -5.53
C LYS A 13 -6.68 -9.12 -4.48
N PRO A 14 -6.11 -10.28 -4.85
CA PRO A 14 -5.30 -11.09 -3.95
C PRO A 14 -4.08 -10.31 -3.41
N VAL A 15 -3.63 -10.63 -2.19
CA VAL A 15 -2.47 -9.99 -1.52
C VAL A 15 -1.25 -9.93 -2.44
N MET A 16 -0.94 -11.04 -3.12
CA MET A 16 0.24 -11.15 -3.97
C MET A 16 0.24 -10.20 -5.17
N SER A 17 -0.94 -9.80 -5.68
CA SER A 17 -1.02 -8.79 -6.75
C SER A 17 -0.52 -7.43 -6.26
N TYR A 18 -0.78 -7.09 -4.99
CA TYR A 18 -0.30 -5.86 -4.38
C TYR A 18 1.18 -5.94 -3.99
N VAL A 19 1.63 -7.10 -3.49
CA VAL A 19 3.06 -7.35 -3.21
C VAL A 19 3.89 -7.14 -4.47
N LEU A 20 3.47 -7.71 -5.61
CA LEU A 20 4.16 -7.52 -6.87
C LEU A 20 4.23 -6.04 -7.26
N ALA A 21 3.13 -5.30 -7.14
CA ALA A 21 3.12 -3.87 -7.46
C ALA A 21 4.11 -3.06 -6.61
N VAL A 22 4.20 -3.35 -5.30
CA VAL A 22 5.16 -2.71 -4.39
C VAL A 22 6.60 -3.01 -4.83
N VAL A 23 6.93 -4.29 -5.06
CA VAL A 23 8.28 -4.71 -5.46
C VAL A 23 8.69 -4.09 -6.80
N THR A 24 7.78 -4.05 -7.77
CA THR A 24 8.03 -3.42 -9.07
C THR A 24 8.31 -1.93 -8.94
N GLN A 25 7.58 -1.19 -8.09
CA GLN A 25 7.83 0.24 -7.87
C GLN A 25 9.22 0.50 -7.28
N PHE A 26 9.63 -0.27 -6.27
CA PHE A 26 10.98 -0.15 -5.71
C PHE A 26 12.07 -0.51 -6.72
N ASN A 27 11.95 -1.64 -7.43
CA ASN A 27 12.99 -2.14 -8.33
C ASN A 27 13.21 -1.24 -9.56
N ASN A 28 12.15 -0.58 -10.04
CA ASN A 28 12.27 0.32 -11.19
C ASN A 28 12.85 1.69 -10.82
N GLY A 29 13.27 1.90 -9.57
CA GLY A 29 13.75 3.19 -9.08
C GLY A 29 12.70 4.30 -9.17
N LEU A 30 11.42 3.93 -9.28
CA LEU A 30 10.32 4.87 -9.45
C LEU A 30 10.09 5.68 -8.17
N SER A 31 10.44 5.13 -7.00
CA SER A 31 10.43 5.86 -5.74
C SER A 31 11.30 5.19 -4.68
N GLU A 32 11.90 6.01 -3.81
CA GLU A 32 12.54 5.55 -2.56
C GLU A 32 11.50 5.14 -1.51
N GLU A 33 10.24 5.56 -1.68
CA GLU A 33 9.14 5.33 -0.74
C GLU A 33 7.89 4.89 -1.48
N VAL A 34 7.22 3.84 -1.00
CA VAL A 34 5.92 3.39 -1.51
C VAL A 34 4.86 3.54 -0.42
N VAL A 35 3.71 4.10 -0.78
CA VAL A 35 2.62 4.35 0.16
C VAL A 35 1.47 3.38 -0.12
N ILE A 36 1.16 2.53 0.86
CA ILE A 36 0.00 1.64 0.79
C ILE A 36 -1.20 2.33 1.44
N LYS A 37 -2.30 2.48 0.69
CA LYS A 37 -3.56 3.06 1.21
C LYS A 37 -4.70 2.05 1.13
N ALA A 38 -5.48 1.97 2.19
CA ALA A 38 -6.63 1.08 2.28
C ALA A 38 -7.70 1.66 3.21
N ARG A 39 -8.93 1.16 3.07
CA ARG A 39 -10.05 1.52 3.96
C ARG A 39 -10.93 0.32 4.28
N GLY A 40 -11.60 0.38 5.42
CA GLY A 40 -12.51 -0.67 5.88
C GLY A 40 -11.84 -2.05 5.92
N ARG A 41 -12.54 -3.08 5.45
CA ARG A 41 -12.04 -4.48 5.46
C ARG A 41 -10.73 -4.70 4.68
N ALA A 42 -10.36 -3.78 3.79
CA ALA A 42 -9.12 -3.90 3.02
C ALA A 42 -7.87 -3.56 3.85
N ILE A 43 -8.01 -2.99 5.05
CA ILE A 43 -6.88 -2.65 5.92
C ILE A 43 -6.06 -3.88 6.29
N SER A 44 -6.70 -5.00 6.64
CA SER A 44 -5.98 -6.25 6.92
C SER A 44 -5.12 -6.70 5.74
N ARG A 45 -5.67 -6.61 4.52
CA ARG A 45 -4.94 -6.94 3.29
C ARG A 45 -3.75 -6.00 3.06
N ALA A 46 -3.86 -4.73 3.42
CA ALA A 46 -2.77 -3.77 3.32
C ALA A 46 -1.61 -4.11 4.27
N VAL A 47 -1.94 -4.51 5.51
CA VAL A 47 -0.96 -4.98 6.49
C VAL A 47 -0.29 -6.25 5.99
N ASP A 48 -1.07 -7.22 5.50
CA ASP A 48 -0.53 -8.45 4.91
C ASP A 48 0.44 -8.15 3.75
N THR A 49 0.09 -7.21 2.87
CA THR A 49 0.97 -6.78 1.78
C THR A 49 2.28 -6.20 2.31
N ALA A 50 2.23 -5.27 3.27
CA ALA A 50 3.42 -4.64 3.84
C ALA A 50 4.35 -5.68 4.51
N GLU A 51 3.77 -6.58 5.30
CA GLU A 51 4.52 -7.61 6.02
C GLU A 51 5.13 -8.65 5.07
N VAL A 52 4.41 -9.06 4.02
CA VAL A 52 4.95 -10.00 3.02
C VAL A 52 6.10 -9.35 2.25
N VAL A 53 5.97 -8.09 1.85
CA VAL A 53 7.06 -7.35 1.16
C VAL A 53 8.30 -7.32 2.05
N LYS A 54 8.18 -6.81 3.27
CA LYS A 54 9.30 -6.64 4.21
C LYS A 54 9.99 -7.95 4.56
N ASN A 55 9.22 -9.00 4.86
CA ASN A 55 9.77 -10.23 5.41
C ASN A 55 10.18 -11.26 4.35
N LYS A 56 9.62 -11.22 3.13
CA LYS A 56 9.88 -12.25 2.11
C LYS A 56 10.54 -11.75 0.84
N PHE A 57 10.29 -10.51 0.42
CA PHE A 57 10.70 -10.04 -0.90
C PHE A 57 11.78 -8.95 -0.85
N MET A 58 11.73 -8.08 0.15
CA MET A 58 12.61 -6.92 0.27
C MET A 58 13.14 -6.79 1.71
N PRO A 59 13.98 -7.75 2.15
CA PRO A 59 14.60 -7.68 3.46
C PRO A 59 15.45 -6.40 3.57
N GLY A 60 15.16 -5.57 4.57
CA GLY A 60 15.82 -4.27 4.77
C GLY A 60 14.96 -3.06 4.42
N VAL A 61 13.76 -3.26 3.84
CA VAL A 61 12.79 -2.16 3.74
C VAL A 61 12.23 -1.86 5.14
N GLU A 62 12.08 -0.58 5.44
CA GLU A 62 11.58 -0.11 6.73
C GLU A 62 10.20 0.54 6.60
N VAL A 63 9.37 0.35 7.62
CA VAL A 63 8.08 1.05 7.71
C VAL A 63 8.34 2.43 8.28
N LYS A 64 8.28 3.45 7.43
CA LYS A 64 8.57 4.84 7.82
C LYS A 64 7.50 5.45 8.73
N ASP A 65 6.23 5.23 8.42
CA ASP A 65 5.10 5.82 9.16
C ASP A 65 3.82 5.01 8.94
N ILE A 66 2.90 5.05 9.91
CA ILE A 66 1.57 4.44 9.83
C ILE A 66 0.54 5.48 10.27
N LYS A 67 -0.32 5.89 9.33
CA LYS A 67 -1.41 6.83 9.60
C LYS A 67 -2.75 6.11 9.53
N ILE A 68 -3.55 6.29 10.57
CA ILE A 68 -4.93 5.82 10.64
C ILE A 68 -5.87 7.03 10.72
N GLY A 69 -7.09 6.86 10.21
CA GLY A 69 -8.08 7.93 10.23
C GLY A 69 -9.40 7.45 9.70
N THR A 70 -10.32 8.39 9.57
CA THR A 70 -11.63 8.20 8.95
C THR A 70 -11.75 9.19 7.82
N GLU A 71 -12.20 8.73 6.66
CA GLU A 71 -12.52 9.57 5.52
C GLU A 71 -14.03 9.54 5.30
N VAL A 72 -14.63 10.71 5.12
CA VAL A 72 -16.03 10.81 4.70
C VAL A 72 -16.04 10.72 3.18
N LEU A 73 -16.74 9.72 2.65
CA LEU A 73 -16.96 9.58 1.22
C LEU A 73 -18.36 10.06 0.90
N THR A 74 -18.48 11.00 -0.02
CA THR A 74 -19.76 11.33 -0.65
C THR A 74 -20.22 10.11 -1.45
N GLY A 75 -21.32 9.49 -1.02
CA GLY A 75 -21.94 8.41 -1.77
C GLY A 75 -22.72 8.94 -2.96
N GLU A 76 -23.24 8.07 -3.83
CA GLU A 76 -24.17 8.48 -4.91
C GLU A 76 -25.47 9.12 -4.40
N GLY A 77 -25.72 9.09 -3.07
CA GLY A 77 -26.88 9.71 -2.42
C GLY A 77 -26.59 10.94 -1.54
N GLY A 78 -25.35 11.47 -1.53
CA GLY A 78 -24.92 12.54 -0.62
C GLY A 78 -24.11 12.02 0.56
#